data_AF-A0A8J7N8L3-F1
#
_entry.id   AF-A0A8J7N8L3-F1
#
_cell.length_a   1.000
_cell.length_b   1.000
_cell.length_c   1.000
_cell.angle_alpha   90.00
_cell.angle_beta   90.00
_cell.angle_gamma   90.00
#
_symmetry.space_group_name_H-M   'P 1'
#
loop_
_entity.id
_entity.type
_entity.pdbx_description
1 polymer ?
#
loop_
_entity_poly.entity_id
_entity_poly.type
_entity_poly.pdbx_seq_one_letter_code
_entity_poly.pdbx_strand_id
1 'polypeptide(L)'
;VVPRAVRQVELTAVILMLVASNRGVSVLPDWVVRAVRSNPDYVTLPLTANGITRRLYAATRTADLSRPYLAHVLRLARSEPVKLQRG
;
A
#
# COMPACT_ATOMS: atom_id res chain seq x y z
N VAL A 1 1.06 20.25 -16.69
CA VAL A 1 2.44 19.74 -16.75
C VAL A 1 2.40 18.22 -16.67
N VAL A 2 3.23 17.51 -17.44
CA VAL A 2 3.35 16.04 -17.42
C VAL A 2 4.74 15.62 -16.93
N PRO A 3 4.94 14.38 -16.43
CA PRO A 3 6.26 13.93 -15.99
C PRO A 3 7.29 13.96 -17.12
N ARG A 4 8.48 14.48 -16.85
CA ARG A 4 9.59 14.56 -17.83
C ARG A 4 10.16 13.18 -18.18
N ALA A 5 10.11 12.24 -17.25
CA ALA A 5 10.52 10.85 -17.43
C ALA A 5 9.78 9.95 -16.43
N VAL A 6 9.62 8.67 -16.76
CA VAL A 6 9.04 7.66 -15.87
C VAL A 6 10.06 6.54 -15.69
N ARG A 7 10.42 6.27 -14.43
CA ARG A 7 11.31 5.16 -14.06
C ARG A 7 10.48 4.04 -13.44
N GLN A 8 10.58 2.83 -14.01
CA GLN A 8 9.95 1.64 -13.44
C GLN A 8 10.80 1.11 -12.29
N VAL A 9 10.14 0.84 -11.16
CA VAL A 9 10.76 0.28 -9.96
C VAL A 9 9.71 -0.60 -9.28
N GLU A 10 10.04 -1.87 -9.07
CA GLU A 10 9.10 -2.85 -8.49
C GLU A 10 9.09 -2.83 -6.96
N LEU A 11 10.25 -2.55 -6.34
CA LEU A 11 10.40 -2.66 -4.89
C LEU A 11 10.06 -1.34 -4.20
N THR A 12 9.01 -1.37 -3.36
CA THR A 12 8.57 -0.21 -2.56
C THR A 12 9.70 0.45 -1.76
N ALA A 13 10.60 -0.33 -1.17
CA ALA A 13 11.75 0.20 -0.44
C ALA A 13 12.70 1.03 -1.32
N VAL A 14 12.92 0.61 -2.57
CA VAL A 14 13.75 1.36 -3.52
C VAL A 14 13.03 2.62 -4.00
N ILE A 15 11.71 2.56 -4.20
CA ILE A 15 10.90 3.75 -4.50
C ILE A 15 11.10 4.80 -3.40
N LEU A 16 10.94 4.40 -2.13
CA LEU A 16 11.12 5.30 -0.98
C LEU A 16 12.55 5.88 -0.93
N MET A 17 13.57 5.05 -1.10
CA MET A 17 14.97 5.49 -1.14
C MET A 17 15.23 6.53 -2.25
N LEU A 18 14.67 6.34 -3.44
CA LEU A 18 14.82 7.28 -4.55
C LEU A 18 14.12 8.61 -4.27
N VAL A 19 12.92 8.57 -3.68
CA VAL A 19 12.18 9.79 -3.27
C VAL A 19 12.97 10.55 -2.20
N ALA A 20 13.44 9.89 -1.16
CA ALA A 20 14.29 10.50 -0.12
C ALA A 20 15.60 11.07 -0.68
N SER A 21 16.14 10.47 -1.74
CA SER A 21 17.33 10.98 -2.46
C SER A 21 17.02 12.13 -3.43
N ASN A 22 15.82 12.71 -3.40
CA ASN A 22 15.35 13.73 -4.34
C ASN A 22 15.42 13.31 -5.82
N ARG A 23 15.29 12.02 -6.11
CA ARG A 23 15.36 11.45 -7.48
C ARG A 23 13.98 11.29 -8.14
N GLY A 24 12.94 11.92 -7.58
CA GLY A 24 11.61 11.95 -8.18
C GLY A 24 10.51 11.97 -7.13
N VAL A 25 9.28 11.77 -7.60
CA VAL A 25 8.08 11.62 -6.78
C VAL A 25 7.40 10.31 -7.13
N SER A 26 6.62 9.75 -6.21
CA SER A 26 5.85 8.53 -6.45
C SER A 26 4.48 8.61 -5.79
N VAL A 27 3.55 7.82 -6.30
CA VAL A 27 2.24 7.59 -5.69
C VAL A 27 2.28 6.23 -5.03
N LEU A 28 1.95 6.16 -3.74
CA LEU A 28 1.96 4.93 -2.95
C LEU A 28 0.66 4.83 -2.13
N PRO A 29 0.20 3.62 -1.80
CA PRO A 29 -0.94 3.44 -0.90
C PRO A 29 -0.70 4.08 0.48
N ASP A 30 -1.75 4.61 1.09
CA ASP A 30 -1.68 5.28 2.38
C ASP A 30 -0.98 4.47 3.47
N TRP A 31 -1.18 3.15 3.50
CA TRP A 31 -0.56 2.27 4.50
C TRP A 31 0.97 2.19 4.35
N VAL A 32 1.52 2.35 3.13
CA VAL A 32 2.97 2.46 2.91
C VAL A 32 3.46 3.81 3.42
N VAL A 33 2.76 4.87 3.05
CA VAL A 33 3.13 6.25 3.39
C VAL A 33 3.08 6.49 4.91
N ARG A 34 2.11 5.89 5.60
CA ARG A 34 2.00 5.95 7.07
C ARG A 34 3.25 5.46 7.77
N ALA A 35 3.94 4.45 7.23
CA ALA A 35 5.17 3.91 7.83
C ALA A 35 6.35 4.90 7.80
N VAL A 36 6.31 5.89 6.91
CA VAL A 36 7.38 6.90 6.75
C VAL A 36 6.95 8.32 7.13
N ARG A 37 5.71 8.51 7.60
CA ARG A 37 5.11 9.84 7.82
C ARG A 37 5.88 10.69 8.83
N SER A 38 6.51 10.08 9.83
CA SER A 38 7.32 10.77 10.84
C SER A 38 8.76 11.03 10.40
N ASN A 39 9.20 10.48 9.26
CA ASN A 39 10.54 10.70 8.76
C ASN A 39 10.60 12.03 7.99
N PRO A 40 11.48 12.98 8.40
CA PRO A 40 11.56 14.32 7.78
C PRO A 40 12.02 14.30 6.32
N ASP A 41 12.59 13.21 5.82
CA ASP A 41 13.03 13.06 4.43
C ASP A 41 11.85 12.94 3.44
N TYR A 42 10.61 12.85 3.92
CA TYR A 42 9.43 12.66 3.08
C TYR A 42 8.39 13.76 3.28
N VAL A 43 7.93 14.32 2.17
CA VAL A 43 6.71 15.13 2.11
C VAL A 43 5.60 14.30 1.47
N THR A 44 4.47 14.17 2.17
CA THR A 44 3.34 13.32 1.74
C THR A 44 2.14 14.20 1.42
N LEU A 45 1.57 14.04 0.22
CA LEU A 45 0.40 14.79 -0.23
C LEU A 45 -0.69 13.84 -0.75
N PRO A 46 -1.98 14.18 -0.58
CA PRO A 46 -3.05 13.42 -1.20
C PRO A 46 -3.00 13.58 -2.72
N LEU A 47 -3.31 12.50 -3.45
CA LEU A 47 -3.25 12.50 -4.91
C LEU A 47 -4.28 13.43 -5.56
N THR A 48 -5.45 13.60 -4.93
CA THR A 48 -6.51 14.51 -5.32
C THR A 48 -7.12 15.13 -4.05
N ALA A 49 -7.95 16.17 -4.18
CA ALA A 49 -8.61 16.81 -3.04
C ALA A 49 -9.41 15.83 -2.17
N ASN A 50 -9.99 14.79 -2.78
CA ASN A 50 -10.80 13.76 -2.10
C ASN A 50 -10.05 12.42 -1.93
N GLY A 51 -8.81 12.33 -2.37
CA GLY A 51 -8.07 11.07 -2.48
C GLY A 51 -8.55 10.14 -3.60
N ILE A 52 -7.87 9.01 -3.75
CA ILE A 52 -8.27 7.91 -4.64
C ILE A 52 -8.24 6.61 -3.86
N THR A 53 -9.37 5.91 -3.81
CA THR A 53 -9.46 4.58 -3.19
C THR A 53 -9.42 3.49 -4.25
N ARG A 54 -8.55 2.50 -4.05
CA ARG A 54 -8.49 1.26 -4.83
C ARG A 54 -8.74 0.08 -3.89
N ARG A 55 -9.49 -0.91 -4.37
CA ARG A 55 -9.77 -2.14 -3.60
C ARG A 55 -8.70 -3.18 -3.89
N LEU A 56 -8.15 -3.76 -2.84
CA LEU A 56 -7.27 -4.93 -2.91
C LEU A 56 -8.11 -6.18 -2.61
N TYR A 57 -7.89 -7.24 -3.39
CA TYR A 57 -8.60 -8.50 -3.25
C TYR A 57 -7.61 -9.60 -2.86
N ALA A 58 -8.01 -10.46 -1.92
CA ALA A 58 -7.38 -11.75 -1.72
C ALA A 58 -8.03 -12.76 -2.66
N ALA A 59 -7.24 -13.56 -3.37
CA ALA A 59 -7.71 -14.58 -4.29
C ALA A 59 -7.28 -15.97 -3.80
N THR A 60 -8.16 -16.94 -3.96
CA THR A 60 -7.87 -18.35 -3.73
C THR A 60 -8.60 -19.21 -4.74
N ARG A 61 -8.12 -20.44 -4.95
CA ARG A 61 -8.81 -21.44 -5.77
C ARG A 61 -10.00 -21.98 -4.99
N THR A 62 -11.11 -22.21 -5.69
CA THR A 62 -12.34 -22.77 -5.10
C THR A 62 -12.07 -24.09 -4.36
N ALA A 63 -11.22 -24.96 -4.94
CA ALA A 63 -10.85 -26.24 -4.34
C ALA A 63 -10.09 -26.11 -3.00
N ASP A 64 -9.44 -24.97 -2.74
CA ASP A 64 -8.65 -24.77 -1.53
C ASP A 64 -9.46 -24.16 -0.39
N LEU A 65 -10.68 -23.66 -0.65
CA LEU A 65 -11.52 -22.96 0.34
C LEU A 65 -11.82 -23.77 1.60
N SER A 66 -11.93 -25.10 1.48
CA SER A 66 -12.22 -26.00 2.60
C SER A 66 -10.99 -26.38 3.42
N ARG A 67 -9.77 -26.02 2.97
CA ARG A 67 -8.55 -26.34 3.72
C ARG A 67 -8.56 -25.58 5.05
N PRO A 68 -8.40 -26.27 6.20
CA PRO A 68 -8.57 -25.64 7.51
C PRO A 68 -7.71 -24.38 7.73
N TYR A 69 -6.45 -24.41 7.29
CA TYR A 69 -5.54 -23.28 7.41
C TYR A 69 -6.00 -22.08 6.54
N LEU A 70 -6.51 -22.32 5.33
CA LEU A 70 -6.95 -21.25 4.44
C LEU A 70 -8.24 -20.63 4.97
N ALA A 71 -9.21 -21.44 5.38
CA ALA A 71 -10.44 -20.97 6.00
C ALA A 71 -10.14 -20.09 7.23
N HIS A 72 -9.15 -20.49 8.04
CA HIS A 72 -8.72 -19.70 9.19
C HIS A 72 -8.05 -18.37 8.79
N VAL A 73 -7.16 -18.38 7.79
CA VAL A 73 -6.54 -17.14 7.27
C VAL A 73 -7.59 -16.19 6.72
N LEU A 74 -8.55 -16.67 5.93
CA LEU A 74 -9.62 -15.84 5.37
C LEU A 74 -10.51 -15.24 6.47
N ARG A 75 -10.79 -16.00 7.54
CA ARG A 75 -11.51 -15.50 8.71
C ARG A 75 -10.75 -14.36 9.39
N LEU A 76 -9.46 -14.54 9.66
CA LEU A 76 -8.60 -13.51 10.26
C LEU A 76 -8.47 -12.27 9.36
N ALA A 77 -8.27 -12.46 8.06
CA ALA A 77 -8.14 -11.36 7.10
C ALA A 77 -9.41 -10.49 7.02
N ARG A 78 -10.59 -11.04 7.36
CA ARG A 78 -11.85 -10.27 7.41
C ARG A 78 -12.05 -9.55 8.75
N SER A 79 -11.55 -10.09 9.86
CA SER A 79 -11.79 -9.54 11.20
C SER A 79 -10.69 -8.61 11.69
N GLU A 80 -9.43 -8.98 11.53
CA GLU A 80 -8.31 -8.27 12.16
C GLU A 80 -8.07 -6.86 11.62
N PRO A 81 -8.12 -6.59 10.30
CA PRO A 81 -7.93 -5.23 9.78
C PRO A 81 -8.96 -4.23 10.32
N VAL A 82 -10.21 -4.64 10.50
CA VAL A 82 -11.28 -3.78 11.03
C VAL A 82 -11.02 -3.43 12.49
N LYS A 83 -10.48 -4.36 13.28
CA LYS A 83 -10.10 -4.10 14.67
C LYS A 83 -8.94 -3.11 14.75
N LEU A 84 -7.91 -3.30 13.92
CA LEU A 84 -6.72 -2.46 13.86
C LEU A 84 -7.00 -1.03 13.34
N GLN A 85 -8.09 -0.82 12.62
CA GLN A 85 -8.52 0.51 12.16
C GLN A 85 -9.37 1.26 13.19
N ARG A 86 -9.87 0.58 14.23
CA ARG A 86 -10.74 1.16 15.26
C ARG A 86 -10.01 1.50 16.56
N GLY A 87 -8.79 0.99 16.74
CA GLY A 87 -7.85 1.45 17.78
C GLY A 87 -6.93 2.51 17.21
#